data_AF-A0A3S4ZJ43-F1
#
_entry.id   AF-A0A3S4ZJ43-F1
#
_cell.length_a   1.000
_cell.length_b   1.000
_cell.length_c   1.000
_cell.angle_alpha   90.00
_cell.angle_beta   90.00
_cell.angle_gamma   90.00
#
_symmetry.space_group_name_H-M   'P 1'
#
loop_
_entity.id
_entity.type
_entity.pdbx_description
1 polymer ?
#
loop_
_entity_poly.entity_id
_entity_poly.type
_entity_poly.pdbx_seq_one_letter_code
_entity_poly.pdbx_strand_id
1 'polypeptide(L)'
;MMPTEEVERCQQQKWESLQTYLPRLKAEVTHLAQVCCMNTAEVLAGADFTDNESVVGHLETRLEDLRDVYARHSVAYDSISAYDRLWAALFEVEVKMKDPAILANRGGILLKTEKEKKRLLKELQRVEQETQETIRKYQSAGDADQFRLSSGLTFGEYAAKRWEDYRVSREPTRSRGKVIGANGGGSSSRSSSLHPESPQHPGAPR
;
A
#
# COMPACT_ATOMS: atom_id res chain seq x y z
N MET A 1 -5.10 -38.41 -50.10
CA MET A 1 -4.45 -37.14 -49.73
C MET A 1 -5.34 -36.49 -48.67
N MET A 2 -5.25 -36.98 -47.42
CA MET A 2 -5.92 -36.44 -46.23
C MET A 2 -4.90 -36.26 -45.08
N PRO A 3 -3.93 -35.32 -45.17
CA PRO A 3 -3.09 -35.02 -44.00
C PRO A 3 -3.12 -33.54 -43.58
N THR A 4 -3.58 -32.60 -44.41
CA THR A 4 -3.44 -31.16 -44.12
C THR A 4 -4.63 -30.62 -43.34
N GLU A 5 -5.86 -30.87 -43.80
CA GLU A 5 -7.08 -30.33 -43.15
C GLU A 5 -7.27 -30.85 -41.71
N GLU A 6 -7.02 -32.14 -41.49
CA GLU A 6 -7.12 -32.77 -40.17
C GLU A 6 -6.02 -32.26 -39.21
N VAL A 7 -4.80 -32.03 -39.74
CA VAL A 7 -3.69 -31.45 -38.98
C VAL A 7 -3.97 -29.98 -38.64
N GLU A 8 -4.48 -29.20 -39.58
CA GLU A 8 -4.87 -27.79 -39.38
C GLU A 8 -5.99 -27.68 -38.34
N ARG A 9 -7.02 -28.54 -38.41
CA ARG A 9 -8.10 -28.59 -37.42
C ARG A 9 -7.56 -28.91 -36.02
N CYS A 10 -6.67 -29.90 -35.92
CA CYS A 10 -6.06 -30.27 -34.65
C CYS A 10 -5.21 -29.12 -34.07
N GLN A 11 -4.41 -28.45 -34.91
CA GLN A 11 -3.62 -27.29 -34.49
C GLN A 11 -4.50 -26.13 -34.04
N GLN A 12 -5.59 -25.84 -34.75
CA GLN A 12 -6.55 -24.80 -34.37
C GLN A 12 -7.19 -25.10 -33.01
N GLN A 13 -7.64 -26.33 -32.78
CA GLN A 13 -8.24 -26.72 -31.50
C GLN A 13 -7.25 -26.67 -30.33
N LYS A 14 -5.99 -27.09 -30.56
CA LYS A 14 -4.90 -26.95 -29.58
C LYS A 14 -4.64 -25.46 -29.27
N TRP A 15 -4.58 -24.62 -30.30
CA TRP A 15 -4.35 -23.19 -30.15
C TRP A 15 -5.46 -22.50 -29.34
N GLU A 16 -6.72 -22.75 -29.65
CA GLU A 16 -7.87 -22.21 -28.90
C GLU A 16 -7.86 -22.62 -27.43
N SER A 17 -7.47 -23.87 -27.17
CA SER A 17 -7.30 -24.39 -25.80
C SER A 17 -6.20 -23.64 -25.06
N LEU A 18 -5.04 -23.45 -25.70
CA LEU A 18 -3.90 -22.71 -25.14
C LEU A 18 -4.22 -21.23 -24.92
N GLN A 19 -4.98 -20.60 -25.81
CA GLN A 19 -5.40 -19.20 -25.68
C GLN A 19 -6.19 -18.94 -24.40
N THR A 20 -6.98 -19.91 -23.94
CA THR A 20 -7.75 -19.77 -22.70
C THR A 20 -6.94 -20.22 -21.49
N TYR A 21 -6.15 -21.28 -21.64
CA TYR A 21 -5.38 -21.88 -20.55
C TYR A 21 -4.24 -20.98 -20.08
N LEU A 22 -3.44 -20.45 -21.01
CA LEU A 22 -2.22 -19.71 -20.68
C LEU A 22 -2.49 -18.44 -19.84
N PRO A 23 -3.50 -17.60 -20.15
CA PRO A 23 -3.84 -16.46 -19.29
C PRO A 23 -4.31 -16.87 -17.89
N ARG A 24 -5.06 -17.97 -17.77
CA ARG A 24 -5.50 -18.50 -16.46
C ARG A 24 -4.32 -18.98 -15.63
N LEU A 25 -3.40 -19.73 -16.24
CA LEU A 25 -2.19 -20.21 -15.61
C LEU A 25 -1.30 -19.04 -15.16
N LYS A 26 -1.11 -18.02 -16.01
CA LYS A 26 -0.40 -16.78 -15.63
C LYS A 26 -1.06 -16.08 -14.43
N ALA A 27 -2.39 -15.99 -14.41
CA ALA A 27 -3.11 -15.39 -13.30
C ALA A 27 -2.94 -16.18 -12.00
N GLU A 28 -2.98 -17.52 -12.06
CA GLU A 28 -2.77 -18.38 -10.89
C GLU A 28 -1.35 -18.27 -10.33
N VAL A 29 -0.34 -18.37 -11.20
CA VAL A 29 1.09 -18.17 -10.83
C VAL A 29 1.30 -16.79 -10.22
N THR A 30 0.74 -15.76 -10.83
CA THR A 30 0.81 -14.38 -10.31
C THR A 30 0.19 -14.28 -8.93
N HIS A 31 -1.00 -14.85 -8.76
CA HIS A 31 -1.71 -14.79 -7.48
C HIS A 31 -0.93 -15.51 -6.39
N LEU A 32 -0.47 -16.74 -6.65
CA LEU A 32 0.28 -17.50 -5.66
C LEU A 32 1.62 -16.84 -5.34
N ALA A 33 2.31 -16.28 -6.33
CA ALA A 33 3.51 -15.48 -6.11
C ALA A 33 3.23 -14.26 -5.22
N GLN A 34 2.11 -13.55 -5.41
CA GLN A 34 1.72 -12.44 -4.52
C GLN A 34 1.47 -12.91 -3.09
N VAL A 35 0.76 -14.03 -2.91
CA VAL A 35 0.50 -14.63 -1.60
C VAL A 35 1.80 -15.01 -0.90
N CYS A 36 2.74 -15.62 -1.63
CA CYS A 36 4.08 -15.95 -1.13
C CYS A 36 5.00 -14.74 -0.99
N CYS A 37 4.48 -13.52 -1.17
CA CYS A 37 5.25 -12.28 -1.15
C CYS A 37 6.47 -12.33 -2.08
N MET A 38 6.35 -12.90 -3.28
CA MET A 38 7.41 -13.01 -4.30
C MET A 38 7.24 -11.93 -5.38
N ASN A 39 8.31 -11.61 -6.11
CA ASN A 39 8.24 -10.68 -7.24
C ASN A 39 7.56 -11.37 -8.43
N THR A 40 6.33 -10.96 -8.75
CA THR A 40 5.54 -11.56 -9.83
C THR A 40 6.21 -11.40 -11.20
N ALA A 41 6.92 -10.30 -11.43
CA ALA A 41 7.59 -10.08 -12.71
C ALA A 41 8.75 -11.06 -12.91
N GLU A 42 9.52 -11.34 -11.85
CA GLU A 42 10.58 -12.34 -11.87
C GLU A 42 10.03 -13.76 -12.00
N VAL A 43 8.93 -14.07 -11.30
CA VAL A 43 8.29 -15.40 -11.38
C VAL A 43 7.76 -15.68 -12.79
N LEU A 44 7.28 -14.65 -13.49
CA LEU A 44 6.81 -14.78 -14.88
C LEU A 44 7.93 -14.66 -15.91
N ALA A 45 9.10 -14.15 -15.53
CA ALA A 45 10.26 -14.00 -16.39
C ALA A 45 11.08 -15.30 -16.39
N GLY A 46 11.06 -16.01 -17.51
CA GLY A 46 11.74 -17.30 -17.64
C GLY A 46 11.23 -18.17 -18.78
N ALA A 47 10.08 -17.83 -19.35
CA ALA A 47 9.59 -18.48 -20.55
C ALA A 47 10.34 -17.98 -21.79
N ASP A 48 10.95 -18.89 -22.54
CA ASP A 48 11.47 -18.60 -23.87
C ASP A 48 10.27 -18.30 -24.78
N PHE A 49 10.02 -17.02 -25.10
CA PHE A 49 8.75 -16.49 -25.61
C PHE A 49 8.35 -16.96 -27.02
N THR A 50 9.09 -17.90 -27.60
CA THR A 50 8.91 -18.31 -29.00
C THR A 50 7.89 -19.44 -29.15
N ASP A 51 7.63 -20.24 -28.11
CA ASP A 51 6.69 -21.36 -28.13
C ASP A 51 5.74 -21.37 -26.92
N ASN A 52 4.43 -21.43 -27.19
CA ASN A 52 3.39 -21.43 -26.15
C ASN A 52 3.41 -22.70 -25.29
N GLU A 53 3.78 -23.86 -25.85
CA GLU A 53 3.84 -25.10 -25.08
C GLU A 53 4.99 -25.05 -24.05
N SER A 54 6.16 -24.56 -24.47
CA SER A 54 7.28 -24.25 -23.58
C SER A 54 6.92 -23.25 -22.47
N VAL A 55 6.20 -22.18 -22.82
CA VAL A 55 5.73 -21.19 -21.81
C VAL A 55 4.79 -21.83 -20.80
N VAL A 56 3.87 -22.69 -21.25
CA VAL A 56 2.95 -23.42 -20.35
C VAL A 56 3.73 -24.33 -19.41
N GLY A 57 4.61 -25.20 -19.93
CA GLY A 57 5.37 -26.13 -19.10
C GLY A 57 6.23 -25.40 -18.06
N HIS A 58 6.87 -24.30 -18.44
CA HIS A 58 7.61 -23.46 -17.50
C HIS A 58 6.73 -22.93 -16.36
N LEU A 59 5.55 -22.39 -16.68
CA LEU A 59 4.64 -21.84 -15.68
C LEU A 59 4.02 -22.92 -14.78
N GLU A 60 3.77 -24.12 -15.29
CA GLU A 60 3.29 -25.26 -14.49
C GLU A 60 4.33 -25.70 -13.46
N THR A 61 5.58 -25.89 -13.89
CA THR A 61 6.68 -26.18 -12.96
C THR A 61 6.83 -25.07 -11.93
N ARG A 62 6.75 -23.80 -12.37
CA ARG A 62 6.87 -22.68 -11.45
C ARG A 62 5.72 -22.63 -10.44
N LEU A 63 4.51 -23.01 -10.85
CA LEU A 63 3.35 -23.10 -9.99
C LEU A 63 3.53 -24.18 -8.92
N GLU A 64 4.09 -25.34 -9.28
CA GLU A 64 4.40 -26.42 -8.35
C GLU A 64 5.43 -25.98 -7.29
N ASP A 65 6.54 -25.37 -7.73
CA ASP A 65 7.55 -24.79 -6.82
C ASP A 65 6.92 -23.81 -5.83
N LEU A 66 6.05 -22.92 -6.33
CA LEU A 66 5.35 -21.93 -5.51
C LEU A 66 4.40 -22.58 -4.50
N ARG A 67 3.74 -23.68 -4.87
CA ARG A 67 2.86 -24.43 -3.95
C ARG A 67 3.67 -25.06 -2.83
N ASP A 68 4.85 -25.58 -3.12
CA ASP A 68 5.76 -26.13 -2.11
C ASP A 68 6.30 -25.04 -1.17
N VAL A 69 6.69 -23.89 -1.72
CA VAL A 69 7.08 -22.71 -0.92
C VAL A 69 5.94 -22.27 -0.01
N TYR A 70 4.73 -22.13 -0.57
CA TYR A 70 3.54 -21.75 0.18
C TYR A 70 3.27 -22.76 1.30
N ALA A 71 3.30 -24.07 1.02
CA ALA A 71 3.01 -25.10 2.00
C ALA A 71 3.95 -25.03 3.22
N ARG A 72 5.24 -24.73 3.01
CA ARG A 72 6.23 -24.61 4.09
C ARG A 72 5.92 -23.49 5.09
N HIS A 73 5.39 -22.35 4.62
CA HIS A 73 5.17 -21.16 5.46
C HIS A 73 3.75 -20.58 5.33
N SER A 74 2.77 -21.43 5.01
CA SER A 74 1.39 -21.04 4.69
C SER A 74 0.76 -20.15 5.75
N VAL A 75 0.90 -20.51 7.02
CA VAL A 75 0.36 -19.73 8.16
C VAL A 75 0.96 -18.32 8.21
N ALA A 76 2.26 -18.18 7.91
CA ALA A 76 2.90 -16.86 7.86
C ALA A 76 2.36 -16.04 6.67
N TYR A 77 2.29 -16.63 5.48
CA TYR A 77 1.77 -15.97 4.28
C TYR A 77 0.31 -15.54 4.45
N ASP A 78 -0.54 -16.40 5.00
CA ASP A 78 -1.95 -16.09 5.26
C ASP A 78 -2.11 -14.95 6.26
N SER A 79 -1.28 -14.94 7.30
CA SER A 79 -1.27 -13.87 8.31
C SER A 79 -0.79 -12.53 7.73
N ILE A 80 0.24 -12.54 6.86
CA ILE A 80 0.69 -11.34 6.13
C ILE A 80 -0.41 -10.85 5.18
N SER A 81 -1.07 -11.76 4.47
CA SER A 81 -2.19 -11.43 3.59
C SER A 81 -3.36 -10.81 4.36
N ALA A 82 -3.64 -11.31 5.56
CA ALA A 82 -4.65 -10.71 6.46
C ALA A 82 -4.23 -9.31 6.93
N TYR A 83 -2.97 -9.13 7.29
CA TYR A 83 -2.39 -7.83 7.66
C TYR A 83 -2.55 -6.80 6.52
N ASP A 84 -2.25 -7.18 5.29
CA ASP A 84 -2.40 -6.30 4.12
C ASP A 84 -3.86 -5.95 3.82
N ARG A 85 -4.78 -6.90 3.97
CA ARG A 85 -6.24 -6.63 3.86
C ARG A 85 -6.73 -5.64 4.92
N LEU A 86 -6.23 -5.74 6.15
CA LEU A 86 -6.56 -4.79 7.21
C LEU A 86 -6.04 -3.37 6.90
N TRP A 87 -4.84 -3.26 6.33
CA TRP A 87 -4.33 -1.98 5.86
C TRP A 87 -5.18 -1.37 4.74
N ALA A 88 -5.58 -2.18 3.75
CA ALA A 88 -6.47 -1.73 2.68
C ALA A 88 -7.80 -1.20 3.24
N ALA A 89 -8.43 -1.95 4.14
CA ALA A 89 -9.65 -1.52 4.82
C ALA A 89 -9.46 -0.23 5.62
N LEU A 90 -8.33 -0.07 6.32
CA LEU A 90 -8.00 1.17 7.04
C LEU A 90 -7.90 2.37 6.07
N PHE A 91 -7.25 2.21 4.93
CA PHE A 91 -7.16 3.28 3.93
C PHE A 91 -8.52 3.66 3.34
N GLU A 92 -9.40 2.70 3.08
CA GLU A 92 -10.78 2.99 2.66
C GLU A 92 -11.55 3.80 3.69
N VAL A 93 -11.38 3.47 4.97
CA VAL A 93 -11.97 4.22 6.08
C VAL A 93 -11.41 5.64 6.13
N GLU A 94 -10.11 5.84 5.97
CA GLU A 94 -9.49 7.17 5.90
C GLU A 94 -10.02 8.01 4.73
N VAL A 95 -10.20 7.40 3.56
CA VAL A 95 -10.79 8.09 2.39
C VAL A 95 -12.21 8.54 2.71
N LYS A 96 -13.03 7.69 3.33
CA LYS A 96 -14.39 8.04 3.77
C LYS A 96 -14.39 9.17 4.81
N MET A 97 -13.40 9.23 5.69
CA MET A 97 -13.28 10.30 6.70
C MET A 97 -12.85 11.64 6.12
N LYS A 98 -12.19 11.66 4.97
CA LYS A 98 -11.80 12.88 4.26
C LYS A 98 -12.95 13.49 3.46
N ASP A 99 -14.04 12.76 3.22
CA ASP A 99 -15.22 13.24 2.51
C ASP A 99 -16.02 14.22 3.39
N PRO A 100 -16.19 15.50 2.99
CA PRO A 100 -16.99 16.48 3.73
C PRO A 100 -18.45 16.04 3.98
N ALA A 101 -19.00 15.17 3.13
CA ALA A 101 -20.37 14.64 3.26
C ALA A 101 -20.57 13.82 4.56
N ILE A 102 -19.48 13.30 5.16
CA ILE A 102 -19.56 12.58 6.43
C ILE A 102 -20.09 13.46 7.58
N LEU A 103 -19.90 14.79 7.48
CA LEU A 103 -20.35 15.77 8.47
C LEU A 103 -21.85 16.07 8.35
N ALA A 104 -22.49 15.73 7.23
CA ALA A 104 -23.93 15.90 7.06
C ALA A 104 -24.73 14.95 7.99
N ASN A 105 -24.13 13.81 8.38
CA ASN A 105 -24.71 12.83 9.30
C ASN A 105 -23.94 12.80 10.64
N ARG A 106 -23.80 13.98 11.25
CA ARG A 106 -22.85 14.34 12.33
C ARG A 106 -22.93 13.56 13.65
N GLY A 107 -23.84 12.59 13.81
CA GLY A 107 -23.94 11.74 15.00
C GLY A 107 -23.92 10.23 14.74
N GLY A 108 -24.06 9.80 13.48
CA GLY A 108 -24.19 8.38 13.14
C GLY A 108 -22.99 7.85 12.38
N ILE A 109 -22.73 8.41 11.20
CA ILE A 109 -21.72 7.89 10.28
C ILE A 109 -20.32 8.22 10.81
N LEU A 110 -20.06 9.47 11.19
CA LEU A 110 -18.75 9.89 11.70
C LEU A 110 -18.29 9.03 12.90
N LEU A 111 -19.17 8.82 13.89
CA LEU A 111 -18.86 8.01 15.07
C LEU A 111 -18.63 6.53 14.71
N LYS A 112 -19.42 5.98 13.78
CA LYS A 112 -19.23 4.60 13.28
C LYS A 112 -17.89 4.44 12.58
N THR A 113 -17.55 5.36 11.68
CA THR A 113 -16.29 5.34 10.92
C THR A 113 -15.07 5.51 11.83
N GLU A 114 -15.12 6.40 12.83
CA GLU A 114 -14.04 6.55 13.83
C GLU A 114 -13.90 5.29 14.71
N LYS A 115 -15.03 4.67 15.10
CA LYS A 115 -15.01 3.41 15.86
C LYS A 115 -14.41 2.28 15.03
N GLU A 116 -14.76 2.19 13.74
CA GLU A 116 -14.22 1.22 12.80
C GLU A 116 -12.70 1.40 12.61
N LYS A 117 -12.24 2.64 12.38
CA LYS A 117 -10.81 2.98 12.34
C LYS A 117 -10.07 2.48 13.57
N LYS A 118 -10.60 2.76 14.77
CA LYS A 118 -9.99 2.30 16.04
C LYS A 118 -9.96 0.78 16.17
N ARG A 119 -11.00 0.09 15.68
CA ARG A 119 -11.02 -1.39 15.64
C ARG A 119 -9.91 -1.90 14.72
N LEU A 120 -9.84 -1.40 13.49
CA LEU A 120 -8.85 -1.81 12.49
C LEU A 120 -7.42 -1.58 12.99
N LEU A 121 -7.13 -0.45 13.65
CA LEU A 121 -5.80 -0.19 14.22
C LEU A 121 -5.41 -1.20 15.31
N LYS A 122 -6.35 -1.62 16.16
CA LYS A 122 -6.09 -2.66 17.18
C LYS A 122 -5.91 -4.03 16.54
N GLU A 123 -6.71 -4.36 15.54
CA GLU A 123 -6.59 -5.62 14.79
C GLU A 123 -5.25 -5.69 14.04
N LEU A 124 -4.81 -4.59 13.44
CA LEU A 124 -3.48 -4.48 12.80
C LEU A 124 -2.36 -4.81 13.78
N GLN A 125 -2.36 -4.19 14.97
CA GLN A 125 -1.34 -4.46 16.00
C GLN A 125 -1.36 -5.92 16.46
N ARG A 126 -2.54 -6.52 16.61
CA ARG A 126 -2.69 -7.93 16.99
C ARG A 126 -2.14 -8.85 15.90
N VAL A 127 -2.58 -8.68 14.66
CA VAL A 127 -2.15 -9.52 13.53
C VAL A 127 -0.66 -9.34 13.25
N GLU A 128 -0.11 -8.14 13.39
CA GLU A 128 1.33 -7.90 13.29
C GLU A 128 2.11 -8.75 14.30
N GLN A 129 1.71 -8.75 15.57
CA GLN A 129 2.35 -9.54 16.62
C GLN A 129 2.23 -11.04 16.34
N GLU A 130 1.03 -11.53 16.01
CA GLU A 130 0.77 -12.93 15.66
C GLU A 130 1.62 -13.39 14.46
N THR A 131 1.78 -12.52 13.46
CA THR A 131 2.61 -12.78 12.28
C THR A 131 4.09 -12.87 12.66
N GLN A 132 4.59 -11.93 13.46
CA GLN A 132 5.98 -11.94 13.94
C GLN A 132 6.28 -13.18 14.77
N GLU A 133 5.36 -13.59 15.65
CA GLU A 133 5.50 -14.81 16.45
C GLU A 133 5.51 -16.07 15.57
N THR A 134 4.63 -16.13 14.58
CA THR A 134 4.56 -17.24 13.62
C THR A 134 5.87 -17.36 12.85
N ILE A 135 6.39 -16.26 12.32
CA ILE A 135 7.69 -16.24 11.61
C ILE A 135 8.84 -16.64 12.53
N ARG A 136 8.87 -16.14 13.78
CA ARG A 136 9.90 -16.51 14.76
C ARG A 136 9.88 -18.02 15.07
N LYS A 137 8.69 -18.62 15.21
CA LYS A 137 8.56 -20.06 15.46
C LYS A 137 9.19 -20.88 14.33
N TYR A 138 8.94 -20.52 13.07
CA TYR A 138 9.57 -21.18 11.92
C TYR A 138 11.11 -21.07 11.96
N GLN A 139 11.63 -19.86 12.16
CA GLN A 139 13.09 -19.62 12.23
C GLN A 139 13.75 -20.34 13.41
N SER A 140 13.03 -20.56 14.51
CA SER A 140 13.55 -21.30 15.67
C SER A 140 13.49 -22.82 15.53
N ALA A 141 12.66 -23.35 14.63
CA ALA A 141 12.38 -24.78 14.47
C ALA A 141 13.41 -25.53 13.59
N GLY A 142 14.48 -24.85 13.14
CA GLY A 142 15.58 -25.46 12.39
C GLY A 142 15.69 -25.03 10.94
N ASP A 143 14.77 -24.19 10.44
CA ASP A 143 14.96 -23.50 9.16
C ASP A 143 16.02 -22.40 9.35
N ALA A 144 17.26 -22.68 8.93
CA ALA A 144 18.35 -21.71 8.95
C ALA A 144 18.09 -20.51 8.01
N ASP A 145 17.09 -20.63 7.13
CA ASP A 145 16.77 -19.60 6.15
C ASP A 145 15.87 -18.53 6.75
N GLN A 146 16.32 -17.28 6.65
CA GLN A 146 15.58 -16.16 7.22
C GLN A 146 14.36 -15.86 6.34
N PHE A 147 13.16 -16.04 6.88
CA PHE A 147 11.94 -15.59 6.21
C PHE A 147 12.05 -14.12 5.77
N ARG A 148 11.99 -13.90 4.46
CA ARG A 148 12.12 -12.59 3.81
C ARG A 148 11.00 -12.41 2.80
N LEU A 149 10.56 -11.17 2.67
CA LEU A 149 9.62 -10.75 1.63
C LEU A 149 10.38 -10.50 0.32
N SER A 150 9.67 -10.42 -0.81
CA SER A 150 10.23 -10.08 -2.14
C SER A 150 10.98 -8.77 -2.18
N SER A 151 10.63 -7.84 -1.30
CA SER A 151 11.33 -6.57 -1.14
C SER A 151 12.73 -6.73 -0.51
N GLY A 152 13.10 -7.94 -0.09
CA GLY A 152 14.31 -8.24 0.68
C GLY A 152 14.16 -7.94 2.18
N LEU A 153 13.08 -7.28 2.59
CA LEU A 153 12.81 -6.90 3.97
C LEU A 153 12.32 -8.09 4.81
N THR A 154 12.63 -8.05 6.10
CA THR A 154 11.92 -8.84 7.09
C THR A 154 10.50 -8.31 7.27
N PHE A 155 9.59 -9.15 7.77
CA PHE A 155 8.22 -8.69 8.07
C PHE A 155 8.20 -7.53 9.08
N GLY A 156 9.11 -7.52 10.06
CA GLY A 156 9.21 -6.42 11.04
C GLY A 156 9.57 -5.08 10.40
N GLU A 157 10.55 -5.06 9.49
CA GLU A 157 10.91 -3.86 8.73
C GLU A 157 9.78 -3.39 7.82
N TYR A 158 9.11 -4.34 7.15
CA TYR A 158 7.93 -4.06 6.34
C TYR A 158 6.80 -3.42 7.16
N ALA A 159 6.49 -3.98 8.33
CA ALA A 159 5.47 -3.44 9.23
C ALA A 159 5.84 -2.04 9.73
N ALA A 160 7.10 -1.84 10.15
CA ALA A 160 7.60 -0.53 10.56
C ALA A 160 7.47 0.52 9.44
N LYS A 161 7.84 0.15 8.21
CA LYS A 161 7.68 1.03 7.04
C LYS A 161 6.21 1.38 6.79
N ARG A 162 5.30 0.41 6.89
CA ARG A 162 3.85 0.65 6.73
C ARG A 162 3.31 1.64 7.76
N TRP A 163 3.71 1.49 9.02
CA TRP A 163 3.33 2.43 10.09
C TRP A 163 3.90 3.83 9.87
N GLU A 164 5.14 3.92 9.38
CA GLU A 164 5.77 5.19 9.06
C GLU A 164 5.07 5.90 7.89
N ASP A 165 4.79 5.17 6.79
CA ASP A 165 4.03 5.68 5.66
C ASP A 165 2.65 6.20 6.10
N TYR A 166 1.97 5.46 6.99
CA TYR A 166 0.71 5.88 7.58
C TYR A 166 0.84 7.14 8.45
N ARG A 167 1.88 7.21 9.29
CA ARG A 167 2.17 8.38 10.15
C ARG A 167 2.39 9.64 9.32
N VAL A 168 3.22 9.56 8.28
CA VAL A 168 3.52 10.67 7.36
C VAL A 168 2.27 11.12 6.62
N SER A 169 1.43 10.19 6.14
CA SER A 169 0.19 10.53 5.42
C SER A 169 -0.84 11.30 6.25
N ARG A 170 -0.71 11.25 7.58
CA ARG A 170 -1.59 11.91 8.55
C ARG A 170 -1.06 13.23 9.07
N GLU A 171 0.21 13.55 8.83
CA GLU A 171 0.77 14.83 9.23
C GLU A 171 0.13 15.94 8.37
N PRO A 172 -0.57 16.93 8.97
CA PRO A 172 -1.04 18.07 8.21
C PRO A 172 0.19 18.78 7.66
N THR A 173 0.21 19.08 6.35
CA THR A 173 1.27 19.85 5.69
C THR A 173 1.32 21.27 6.25
N ARG A 174 1.88 21.42 7.46
CA ARG A 174 2.14 22.70 8.13
C ARG A 174 3.33 23.39 7.47
N SER A 175 3.19 23.86 6.23
CA SER A 175 3.99 24.95 5.65
C SER A 175 3.78 25.10 4.14
N ARG A 176 2.60 25.62 3.74
CA ARG A 176 2.47 26.31 2.44
C ARG A 176 1.65 27.60 2.55
N GLY A 177 1.76 28.25 3.71
CA GLY A 177 1.13 29.52 4.04
C GLY A 177 2.12 30.49 4.69
N LYS A 178 3.27 30.72 4.07
CA LYS A 178 4.09 31.90 4.33
C LYS A 178 4.66 32.35 2.97
N VAL A 179 4.52 33.64 2.67
CA VAL A 179 4.75 34.33 1.38
C VAL A 179 3.50 34.42 0.52
N ILE A 180 2.70 35.48 0.70
CA ILE A 180 2.53 36.61 -0.24
C ILE A 180 2.06 37.81 0.59
N GLY A 181 2.83 38.90 0.60
CA GLY A 181 2.40 40.14 1.25
C GLY A 181 3.52 41.12 1.62
N ALA A 182 4.50 41.36 0.75
CA ALA A 182 5.30 42.57 0.77
C ALA A 182 6.11 42.67 -0.53
N ASN A 183 5.59 43.39 -1.53
CA ASN A 183 6.47 44.04 -2.50
C ASN A 183 5.83 45.32 -3.07
N GLY A 184 6.67 46.35 -3.24
CA GLY A 184 6.39 47.66 -3.84
C GLY A 184 6.27 48.75 -2.76
N GLY A 185 7.19 49.71 -2.57
CA GLY A 185 8.26 50.23 -3.42
C GLY A 185 7.95 51.67 -3.83
N GLY A 186 8.70 52.65 -3.31
CA GLY A 186 8.97 53.92 -4.00
C GLY A 186 8.41 55.24 -3.44
N SER A 187 9.31 55.99 -2.77
CA SER A 187 9.64 57.41 -3.03
C SER A 187 8.73 58.58 -2.61
N SER A 188 9.23 59.31 -1.59
CA SER A 188 9.51 60.78 -1.55
C SER A 188 8.41 61.82 -1.74
N SER A 189 8.09 62.61 -0.69
CA SER A 189 8.49 64.05 -0.54
C SER A 189 7.75 64.83 0.59
N ARG A 190 8.58 65.44 1.46
CA ARG A 190 8.54 66.78 2.12
C ARG A 190 7.28 67.38 2.81
N SER A 191 7.56 67.85 4.05
CA SER A 191 7.03 69.02 4.81
C SER A 191 5.55 69.01 5.23
N SER A 192 5.14 69.33 6.47
CA SER A 192 5.54 70.47 7.32
C SER A 192 5.16 70.24 8.80
N SER A 193 5.94 70.89 9.67
CA SER A 193 5.74 71.36 11.05
C SER A 193 4.35 71.24 11.71
N LEU A 194 4.33 70.89 13.00
CA LEU A 194 3.95 71.77 14.12
C LEU A 194 3.99 71.03 15.48
N HIS A 195 4.82 71.55 16.38
CA HIS A 195 4.77 71.61 17.85
C HIS A 195 4.24 70.44 18.72
N PRO A 196 5.01 70.03 19.75
CA PRO A 196 4.49 69.29 20.90
C PRO A 196 4.04 70.27 22.01
N GLU A 197 2.81 70.12 22.50
CA GLU A 197 2.37 70.75 23.74
C GLU A 197 2.29 69.70 24.86
N SER A 198 2.93 70.01 25.96
CA SER A 198 2.80 69.41 27.29
C SER A 198 3.03 70.57 28.27
N PRO A 199 2.71 70.47 29.56
CA PRO A 199 1.70 69.68 30.27
C PRO A 199 0.79 70.58 31.14
N GLN A 200 -0.40 70.13 31.53
CA GLN A 200 -1.20 70.80 32.58
C GLN A 200 -1.40 69.88 33.80
N HIS A 201 -0.87 70.37 34.93
CA HIS A 201 -1.26 70.10 36.32
C HIS A 201 -1.39 71.49 36.99
N PRO A 202 -1.93 71.65 38.22
CA PRO A 202 -2.74 70.75 39.05
C PRO A 202 -4.00 71.49 39.61
N GLY A 203 -4.87 70.78 40.36
CA GLY A 203 -5.92 71.46 41.10
C GLY A 203 -6.89 70.53 41.84
N ALA A 204 -6.50 70.10 43.04
CA ALA A 204 -7.38 69.82 44.17
C ALA A 204 -7.03 70.86 45.27
N PRO A 205 -7.75 71.03 46.40
CA PRO A 205 -8.93 70.30 46.90
C PRO A 205 -10.05 71.22 47.48
N ARG A 206 -11.26 70.67 47.71
CA ARG A 206 -11.92 70.51 49.03
C ARG A 206 -13.27 69.84 48.87
#